data_AF-A0A7C6EYY5-F1
#
_entry.id   AF-A0A7C6EYY5-F1
#
_cell.length_a   1.000
_cell.length_b   1.000
_cell.length_c   1.000
_cell.angle_alpha   90.00
_cell.angle_beta   90.00
_cell.angle_gamma   90.00
#
_symmetry.space_group_name_H-M   'P 1'
#
loop_
_entity.id
_entity.type
_entity.pdbx_description
1 polymer ?
#
loop_
_entity_poly.entity_id
_entity_poly.type
_entity_poly.pdbx_seq_one_letter_code
_entity_poly.pdbx_strand_id
1 'polypeptide(L)'
;MFLKKFFHHPGILLGAGLIGGMVLFYGGKKATEVTSTDAFCASCHVHPHATDSWKQSTHYDNQRGIVVHCVDCHLPPHGFPYLREKVKTGMR
;
A
#
# COMPACT_ATOMS: atom_id res chain seq x y z
N MET A 1 14.47 2.88 -37.79
CA MET A 1 13.50 2.27 -38.74
C MET A 1 12.67 1.15 -38.10
N PHE A 2 13.28 0.22 -37.35
CA PHE A 2 12.58 -0.86 -36.63
C PHE A 2 11.53 -0.39 -35.60
N LEU A 3 11.84 0.63 -34.80
CA LEU A 3 10.92 1.15 -33.77
C LEU A 3 9.63 1.76 -34.34
N LYS A 4 9.70 2.37 -35.55
CA LYS A 4 8.54 2.94 -36.24
C LYS A 4 7.58 1.87 -36.77
N LYS A 5 8.10 0.70 -37.20
CA LYS A 5 7.28 -0.47 -37.59
C LYS A 5 6.58 -1.09 -36.37
N PHE A 6 7.25 -1.14 -35.23
CA PHE A 6 6.70 -1.65 -33.98
C PHE A 6 5.49 -0.81 -33.50
N PHE A 7 5.56 0.51 -33.62
CA PHE A 7 4.47 1.44 -33.31
C PHE A 7 3.33 1.49 -34.34
N HIS A 8 3.48 0.85 -35.50
CA HIS A 8 2.41 0.74 -36.52
C HIS A 8 1.62 -0.58 -36.42
N HIS A 9 1.98 -1.47 -35.49
CA HIS A 9 1.24 -2.69 -35.22
C HIS A 9 0.35 -2.52 -33.98
N PRO A 10 -0.94 -2.17 -34.15
CA PRO A 10 -1.84 -1.90 -33.03
C PRO A 10 -1.93 -3.08 -32.05
N GLY A 11 -1.85 -4.33 -32.51
CA GLY A 11 -1.85 -5.50 -31.64
C GLY A 11 -0.68 -5.57 -30.65
N ILE A 12 0.52 -5.12 -31.06
CA ILE A 12 1.71 -5.12 -30.20
C ILE A 12 1.60 -4.01 -29.15
N LEU A 13 1.14 -2.83 -29.55
CA LEU A 13 0.92 -1.71 -28.63
C LEU A 13 -0.16 -2.02 -27.60
N LEU A 14 -1.26 -2.65 -28.02
CA LEU A 14 -2.33 -3.08 -27.13
C LEU A 14 -1.84 -4.15 -26.15
N GLY A 15 -1.10 -5.17 -26.65
CA GLY A 15 -0.53 -6.21 -25.79
C GLY A 15 0.42 -5.65 -24.74
N ALA A 16 1.35 -4.79 -25.15
CA ALA A 16 2.28 -4.13 -24.23
C ALA A 16 1.57 -3.22 -23.23
N GLY A 17 0.54 -2.47 -23.68
CA GLY A 17 -0.27 -1.62 -22.81
C GLY A 17 -1.04 -2.41 -21.76
N LEU A 18 -1.64 -3.55 -22.13
CA LEU A 18 -2.34 -4.43 -21.19
C LEU A 18 -1.39 -5.01 -20.14
N ILE A 19 -0.22 -5.52 -20.58
CA ILE A 19 0.79 -6.07 -19.66
C ILE A 19 1.29 -4.97 -18.71
N GLY A 20 1.63 -3.79 -19.24
CA GLY A 20 2.07 -2.66 -18.43
C GLY A 20 1.00 -2.21 -17.43
N GLY A 21 -0.26 -2.13 -17.87
CA GLY A 21 -1.40 -1.80 -17.01
C GLY A 21 -1.59 -2.81 -15.88
N MET A 22 -1.51 -4.11 -16.18
CA MET A 22 -1.57 -5.16 -15.16
C MET A 22 -0.43 -5.03 -14.15
N VAL A 23 0.81 -4.86 -14.61
CA VAL A 23 1.98 -4.70 -13.73
C VAL A 23 1.80 -3.50 -12.80
N LEU A 24 1.37 -2.35 -13.32
CA LEU A 24 1.14 -1.16 -12.50
C LEU A 24 0.01 -1.36 -11.50
N PHE A 25 -1.09 -1.99 -11.91
CA PHE A 25 -2.23 -2.24 -11.04
C PHE A 25 -1.89 -3.18 -9.88
N TYR A 26 -1.33 -4.35 -10.19
CA TYR A 26 -0.95 -5.33 -9.16
C TYR A 26 0.22 -4.83 -8.30
N GLY A 27 1.19 -4.14 -8.91
CA GLY A 27 2.29 -3.51 -8.20
C GLY A 27 1.81 -2.43 -7.22
N GLY A 28 0.93 -1.54 -7.67
CA GLY A 28 0.35 -0.49 -6.84
C GLY A 28 -0.51 -1.05 -5.69
N LYS A 29 -1.31 -2.10 -5.95
CA LYS A 29 -2.05 -2.81 -4.92
C LYS A 29 -1.10 -3.39 -3.87
N LYS A 30 -0.05 -4.10 -4.32
CA LYS A 30 0.91 -4.73 -3.41
C LYS A 30 1.68 -3.70 -2.58
N ALA A 31 2.11 -2.60 -3.20
CA ALA A 31 2.75 -1.50 -2.51
C ALA A 31 1.83 -0.91 -1.42
N THR A 32 0.53 -0.76 -1.71
CA THR A 32 -0.46 -0.29 -0.74
C THR A 32 -0.57 -1.26 0.45
N GLU A 33 -0.64 -2.57 0.22
CA GLU A 33 -0.70 -3.58 1.28
C GLU A 33 0.56 -3.57 2.16
N VAL A 34 1.75 -3.57 1.55
CA VAL A 34 3.04 -3.62 2.27
C VAL A 34 3.21 -2.37 3.14
N THR A 35 2.94 -1.19 2.57
CA THR A 35 3.06 0.09 3.29
C THR A 35 1.94 0.33 4.30
N SER A 36 1.05 -0.64 4.50
CA SER A 36 -0.03 -0.62 5.49
C SER A 36 0.16 -1.66 6.60
N THR A 37 1.32 -2.32 6.65
CA THR A 37 1.66 -3.26 7.72
C THR A 37 2.22 -2.54 8.94
N ASP A 38 2.03 -3.11 10.14
CA ASP A 38 2.60 -2.56 11.38
C ASP A 38 4.14 -2.50 11.32
N ALA A 39 4.77 -3.46 10.62
CA ALA A 39 6.21 -3.47 10.40
C ALA A 39 6.69 -2.28 9.56
N PHE A 40 5.93 -1.88 8.54
CA PHE A 40 6.25 -0.68 7.76
C PHE A 40 6.09 0.57 8.62
N CYS A 41 5.03 0.66 9.42
CA CYS A 41 4.86 1.76 10.38
C CYS A 41 6.05 1.87 11.33
N ALA A 42 6.52 0.73 11.87
CA ALA A 42 7.68 0.66 12.76
C ALA A 42 9.04 0.91 12.09
N SER A 43 9.11 0.96 10.75
CA SER A 43 10.37 1.15 10.02
C SER A 43 10.88 2.59 10.03
N CYS A 44 10.03 3.55 10.42
CA CYS A 44 10.38 4.98 10.49
C CYS A 44 10.74 5.40 11.93
N HIS A 45 11.70 6.31 12.08
CA HIS A 45 12.28 6.67 13.39
C HIS A 45 11.30 7.34 14.39
N VAL A 46 10.15 7.84 13.95
CA VAL A 46 9.14 8.47 14.83
C VAL A 46 8.21 7.44 15.48
N HIS A 47 8.13 6.23 14.92
CA HIS A 47 7.18 5.23 15.35
C HIS A 47 7.63 4.22 16.45
N PRO A 48 8.88 4.17 16.97
CA PRO A 48 9.21 3.12 17.94
C PRO A 48 8.41 3.27 19.23
N HIS A 49 8.25 4.50 19.75
CA HIS A 49 7.43 4.73 20.94
C HIS A 49 5.96 4.33 20.73
N ALA A 50 5.37 4.68 19.58
CA ALA A 50 3.99 4.33 19.26
C ALA A 50 3.81 2.81 19.08
N THR A 51 4.83 2.14 18.54
CA THR A 51 4.83 0.68 18.36
C THR A 51 4.92 -0.02 19.71
N ASP A 52 5.78 0.45 20.60
CA ASP A 52 5.96 -0.14 21.93
C ASP A 52 4.72 0.08 22.80
N SER A 53 4.13 1.28 22.77
CA SER A 53 2.89 1.55 23.50
C SER A 53 1.71 0.75 22.95
N TRP A 54 1.61 0.58 21.62
CA TRP A 54 0.60 -0.27 21.00
C TRP A 54 0.73 -1.73 21.44
N LYS A 55 1.96 -2.29 21.44
CA LYS A 55 2.23 -3.66 21.91
C LYS A 55 1.89 -3.89 23.37
N GLN A 56 2.00 -2.87 24.21
CA GLN A 56 1.62 -2.92 25.63
C GLN A 56 0.13 -2.61 25.87
N SER A 57 -0.60 -2.22 24.84
CA SER A 57 -2.02 -1.86 24.94
C SER A 57 -2.94 -3.06 24.70
N THR A 58 -4.20 -2.90 25.09
CA THR A 58 -5.27 -3.89 24.81
C THR A 58 -5.57 -4.06 23.32
N HIS A 59 -5.05 -3.21 22.44
CA HIS A 59 -5.17 -3.36 20.99
C HIS A 59 -4.21 -4.42 20.42
N TYR A 60 -3.23 -4.87 21.20
CA TYR A 60 -2.28 -5.93 20.81
C TYR A 60 -2.29 -7.09 21.80
N ASP A 61 -2.18 -6.80 23.10
CA ASP A 61 -2.15 -7.80 24.16
C ASP A 61 -3.47 -7.80 24.94
N ASN A 62 -4.35 -8.73 24.60
CA ASN A 62 -5.63 -8.90 25.26
C ASN A 62 -6.06 -10.36 25.33
N GLN A 63 -6.96 -10.66 26.27
CA GLN A 63 -7.49 -12.01 26.52
C GLN A 63 -8.27 -12.62 25.34
N ARG A 64 -8.64 -11.83 24.33
CA ARG A 64 -9.43 -12.28 23.17
C ARG A 64 -8.56 -12.67 21.98
N GLY A 65 -7.25 -12.42 22.02
CA GLY A 65 -6.32 -12.72 20.93
C GLY A 65 -6.58 -11.92 19.65
N ILE A 66 -7.26 -10.78 19.75
CA ILE A 66 -7.53 -9.89 18.61
C ILE A 66 -6.41 -8.86 18.52
N VAL A 67 -5.93 -8.57 17.31
CA VAL A 67 -4.99 -7.47 17.07
C VAL A 67 -5.69 -6.42 16.22
N VAL A 68 -5.68 -5.17 16.70
CA VAL A 68 -6.08 -4.00 15.91
C VAL A 68 -4.82 -3.40 15.32
N HIS A 69 -4.71 -3.42 14.00
CA HIS A 69 -3.52 -2.95 13.29
C HIS A 69 -3.49 -1.43 13.23
N CYS A 70 -2.30 -0.85 13.00
CA CYS A 70 -2.14 0.60 12.99
C CYS A 70 -3.11 1.28 12.00
N VAL A 71 -3.25 0.71 10.80
CA VAL A 71 -4.09 1.28 9.74
C VAL A 71 -5.58 1.16 10.00
N ASP A 72 -6.03 0.28 10.90
CA ASP A 72 -7.44 0.10 11.22
C ASP A 72 -8.02 1.34 11.94
N CYS A 73 -7.17 2.09 12.66
CA CYS A 73 -7.54 3.35 13.29
C CYS A 73 -6.99 4.58 12.55
N HIS A 74 -5.81 4.49 11.92
CA HIS A 74 -5.16 5.64 11.30
C HIS A 74 -5.60 5.95 9.87
N LEU A 75 -6.28 5.02 9.19
CA LEU A 75 -6.84 5.21 7.86
C LEU A 75 -8.35 4.95 7.87
N PRO A 76 -9.13 5.63 6.99
CA PRO A 76 -10.55 5.33 6.84
C PRO A 76 -10.75 3.94 6.19
N PRO A 77 -11.96 3.36 6.20
CA PRO A 77 -12.22 2.09 5.53
C PRO A 77 -11.81 2.07 4.05
N HIS A 78 -11.47 0.88 3.54
CA HIS A 78 -10.97 0.70 2.18
C HIS A 78 -11.85 1.37 1.11
N GLY A 79 -11.19 1.95 0.11
CA GLY A 79 -11.83 2.66 -0.99
C GLY A 79 -11.01 3.88 -1.41
N PHE A 80 -11.64 4.79 -2.16
CA PHE A 80 -10.99 6.03 -2.55
C PHE A 80 -10.55 6.91 -1.35
N PRO A 81 -11.33 7.05 -0.27
CA PRO A 81 -10.90 7.81 0.91
C PRO A 81 -9.64 7.23 1.57
N TYR A 82 -9.51 5.90 1.62
CA TYR A 82 -8.34 5.20 2.15
C TYR A 82 -7.07 5.64 1.42
N LEU A 83 -7.07 5.53 0.09
CA LEU A 83 -5.91 5.86 -0.73
C LEU A 83 -5.55 7.34 -0.62
N ARG A 84 -6.55 8.23 -0.62
CA ARG A 84 -6.35 9.68 -0.50
C ARG A 84 -5.67 10.05 0.82
N GLU A 85 -6.19 9.55 1.94
CA GLU A 85 -5.60 9.85 3.25
C GLU A 85 -4.25 9.16 3.44
N LYS A 86 -4.07 7.94 2.95
CA LYS A 86 -2.77 7.25 2.98
C LYS A 86 -1.67 8.05 2.26
N VAL A 87 -1.96 8.56 1.06
CA VAL A 87 -1.02 9.41 0.33
C VAL A 87 -0.75 10.69 1.11
N LYS A 88 -1.79 11.34 1.64
CA LYS A 88 -1.65 12.59 2.40
C LYS A 88 -0.83 12.42 3.68
N THR A 89 -1.04 11.37 4.45
CA THR A 89 -0.33 11.13 5.71
C THR A 89 1.07 10.57 5.50
N GLY A 90 1.29 9.77 4.45
CA GLY A 90 2.62 9.23 4.10
C GLY A 90 3.55 10.25 3.43
N MET A 91 3.03 11.38 2.95
CA MET A 91 3.82 12.48 2.38
C MET A 91 4.27 13.54 3.42
N ARG A 92 3.93 13.35 4.69
CA ARG A 92 4.29 14.23 5.80
C ARG A 92 5.48 13.66 6.55
#